data_AF-A0A940QWF7-F1
#
_entry.id   AF-A0A940QWF7-F1
#
_cell.length_a   1.000
_cell.length_b   1.000
_cell.length_c   1.000
_cell.angle_alpha   90.00
_cell.angle_beta   90.00
_cell.angle_gamma   90.00
#
_symmetry.space_group_name_H-M   'P 1'
#
loop_
_entity.id
_entity.type
_entity.pdbx_description
1 polymer ?
#
loop_
_entity_poly.entity_id
_entity_poly.type
_entity_poly.pdbx_seq_one_letter_code
_entity_poly.pdbx_strand_id
1 'polypeptide(L)'
;MKKMKLVLLTVAIVTAVTGAFAAKKKFDCFNQTQYKVTTPGNYVEAGQFGVNYYCVGAIGTCTYIQNPVTGQYEACRVGIWSTI
;
A
#
# COMPACT_ATOMS: atom_id res chain seq x y z
N MET A 1 10.46 -36.32 -24.14
CA MET A 1 9.48 -35.21 -24.16
C MET A 1 8.46 -35.22 -23.00
N LYS A 2 7.91 -36.36 -22.57
CA LYS A 2 6.92 -36.41 -21.46
C LYS A 2 7.47 -35.92 -20.10
N LYS A 3 8.75 -36.23 -19.79
CA LYS A 3 9.39 -35.83 -18.52
C LYS A 3 9.57 -34.31 -18.36
N MET A 4 9.96 -33.60 -19.43
CA MET A 4 10.11 -32.14 -19.39
C MET A 4 8.77 -31.41 -19.28
N LYS A 5 7.71 -31.92 -19.91
CA LYS A 5 6.35 -31.35 -19.77
C LYS A 5 5.84 -31.45 -18.31
N LEU A 6 6.17 -32.54 -17.61
CA LEU A 6 5.78 -32.72 -16.21
C LEU A 6 6.46 -31.68 -15.31
N VAL A 7 7.76 -31.45 -15.50
CA VAL A 7 8.55 -30.49 -14.70
C VAL A 7 8.03 -29.06 -14.88
N LEU A 8 7.72 -28.66 -16.11
CA LEU A 8 7.15 -27.33 -16.39
C LEU A 8 5.77 -27.14 -15.73
N LEU A 9 4.95 -28.18 -15.73
CA LEU A 9 3.63 -28.13 -15.10
C LEU A 9 3.74 -27.98 -13.57
N THR A 10 4.67 -28.72 -12.93
CA THR A 10 4.88 -28.63 -11.48
C THR A 10 5.42 -27.26 -11.06
N VAL A 11 6.33 -26.68 -11.85
CA VAL A 11 6.87 -25.33 -11.55
C VAL A 11 5.77 -24.28 -11.66
N ALA A 12 4.91 -24.35 -12.67
CA ALA A 12 3.80 -23.42 -12.85
C ALA A 12 2.78 -23.45 -11.69
N ILE A 13 2.49 -24.64 -11.14
CA ILE A 13 1.58 -24.78 -10.00
C ILE A 13 2.23 -24.20 -8.74
N VAL A 14 3.51 -24.48 -8.50
CA VAL A 14 4.23 -23.95 -7.33
C VAL A 14 4.36 -22.42 -7.39
N THR A 15 4.64 -21.84 -8.55
CA THR A 15 4.70 -20.38 -8.71
C THR A 15 3.33 -19.71 -8.56
N ALA A 16 2.26 -20.35 -9.04
CA ALA A 16 0.90 -19.83 -8.84
C ALA A 16 0.49 -19.80 -7.35
N VAL A 17 0.78 -20.88 -6.61
CA VAL A 17 0.44 -20.97 -5.17
C VAL A 17 1.27 -19.99 -4.35
N THR A 18 2.58 -19.90 -4.59
CA THR A 18 3.47 -18.98 -3.86
C THR A 18 3.17 -17.51 -4.15
N GLY A 19 2.72 -17.18 -5.37
CA GLY A 19 2.29 -15.83 -5.72
C GLY A 19 1.07 -15.34 -4.93
N ALA A 20 0.14 -16.23 -4.57
CA ALA A 20 -1.06 -15.88 -3.81
C ALA A 20 -0.75 -15.43 -2.36
N PHE A 21 0.32 -15.95 -1.75
CA PHE A 21 0.74 -15.58 -0.40
C PHE A 21 1.52 -14.26 -0.34
N ALA A 22 1.97 -13.73 -1.47
CA ALA A 22 2.67 -12.44 -1.52
C ALA A 22 1.71 -11.23 -1.45
N ALA A 23 0.40 -11.45 -1.58
CA ALA A 23 -0.60 -10.40 -1.43
C ALA A 23 -0.66 -9.96 0.05
N LYS A 24 0.03 -8.87 0.39
CA LYS A 24 -0.07 -8.25 1.71
C LYS A 24 -1.52 -7.83 1.96
N LYS A 25 -2.04 -8.17 3.15
CA LYS A 25 -3.34 -7.68 3.63
C LYS A 25 -3.25 -6.15 3.73
N LYS A 26 -3.79 -5.43 2.74
CA LYS A 26 -3.93 -3.97 2.85
C LYS A 26 -4.95 -3.68 3.93
N PHE A 27 -4.52 -2.96 4.97
CA PHE A 27 -5.45 -2.39 5.94
C PHE A 27 -6.38 -1.39 5.25
N ASP A 28 -7.60 -1.25 5.77
CA ASP A 28 -8.54 -0.26 5.26
C ASP A 28 -8.00 1.14 5.55
N CYS A 29 -7.36 1.72 4.54
CA CYS A 29 -6.58 2.92 4.71
C CYS A 29 -7.47 4.18 4.77
N PHE A 30 -8.73 4.09 4.31
CA PHE A 30 -9.65 5.22 4.27
C PHE A 30 -10.28 5.54 5.62
N ASN A 31 -10.43 4.52 6.47
CA ASN A 31 -11.05 4.63 7.80
C ASN A 31 -10.04 4.75 8.95
N GLN A 32 -8.74 4.78 8.64
CA GLN A 32 -7.68 4.95 9.63
C GLN A 32 -7.17 6.39 9.67
N THR A 33 -6.58 6.76 10.82
CA THR A 33 -5.84 8.02 10.96
C THR A 33 -4.76 8.10 9.90
N GLN A 34 -4.79 9.17 9.12
CA GLN A 34 -3.83 9.40 8.05
C GLN A 34 -2.75 10.38 8.51
N TYR A 35 -1.56 10.17 7.98
CA TYR A 35 -0.39 10.99 8.25
C TYR A 35 0.13 11.59 6.96
N LYS A 36 0.57 12.84 7.01
CA LYS A 36 1.31 13.51 5.94
C LYS A 36 2.80 13.53 6.28
N VAL A 37 3.63 13.43 5.26
CA VAL A 37 5.09 13.62 5.38
C VAL A 37 5.39 15.09 5.17
N THR A 38 5.91 15.76 6.19
CA THR A 38 6.37 17.16 6.08
C THR A 38 7.85 17.25 5.74
N THR A 39 8.65 16.33 6.27
CA THR A 39 10.06 16.11 5.89
C THR A 39 10.33 14.60 5.90
N PRO A 40 11.34 14.10 5.17
CA PRO A 40 11.67 12.67 5.19
C PRO A 40 11.83 12.15 6.63
N GLY A 41 11.03 11.16 7.01
CA GLY A 41 11.02 10.58 8.36
C GLY A 41 10.09 11.26 9.37
N ASN A 42 9.51 12.42 9.07
CA ASN A 42 8.54 13.09 9.94
C ASN A 42 7.13 12.96 9.37
N TYR A 43 6.32 12.20 10.10
CA TYR A 43 4.92 11.93 9.80
C TYR A 43 4.07 12.66 10.84
N VAL A 44 3.16 13.51 10.38
CA VAL A 44 2.24 14.26 11.25
C VAL A 44 0.80 13.95 10.85
N GLU A 45 -0.12 13.98 11.80
CA GLU A 45 -1.53 13.70 11.52
C GLU A 45 -2.09 14.68 10.49
N ALA A 46 -2.76 14.12 9.49
CA ALA A 46 -3.33 14.84 8.36
C ALA A 46 -4.68 15.50 8.70
N GLY A 47 -5.39 14.99 9.70
CA GLY A 47 -6.79 15.34 9.98
C GLY A 47 -7.77 14.49 9.15
N GLN A 48 -8.96 15.02 8.88
CA GLN A 48 -10.02 14.34 8.17
C GLN A 48 -10.01 14.67 6.67
N PHE A 49 -9.96 13.62 5.83
CA PHE A 49 -10.02 13.76 4.38
C PHE A 49 -11.35 14.41 3.94
N GLY A 50 -11.29 15.39 3.04
CA GLY A 50 -12.44 16.16 2.58
C GLY A 50 -12.88 17.29 3.53
N VAL A 51 -12.25 17.42 4.70
CA VAL A 51 -12.49 18.51 5.66
C VAL A 51 -11.23 19.35 5.86
N ASN A 52 -10.11 18.72 6.20
CA ASN A 52 -8.84 19.41 6.41
C ASN A 52 -7.95 19.39 5.15
N TYR A 53 -8.09 18.36 4.31
CA TYR A 53 -7.23 18.16 3.15
C TYR A 53 -7.90 17.31 2.08
N TYR A 54 -7.35 17.41 0.87
CA TYR A 54 -7.63 16.55 -0.26
C TYR A 54 -6.32 16.14 -0.95
N CYS A 55 -6.39 15.08 -1.74
CA CYS A 55 -5.28 14.58 -2.54
C CYS A 55 -5.61 14.82 -4.02
N VAL A 56 -4.81 15.64 -4.70
CA VAL A 56 -5.05 16.03 -6.09
C VAL A 56 -4.13 15.27 -7.04
N GLY A 57 -4.68 14.83 -8.17
CA GLY A 57 -3.91 14.13 -9.20
C GLY A 57 -3.56 12.69 -8.83
N ALA A 58 -2.76 12.04 -9.67
CA ALA A 58 -2.46 10.60 -9.56
C ALA A 58 -0.98 10.29 -9.33
N ILE A 59 -0.13 11.31 -9.16
CA ILE A 59 1.32 11.14 -9.03
C ILE A 59 1.73 11.38 -7.58
N GLY A 60 2.50 10.44 -7.02
CA GLY A 60 3.04 10.54 -5.66
C GLY A 60 2.16 9.92 -4.59
N THR A 61 2.69 9.87 -3.36
CA THR A 61 1.95 9.45 -2.16
C THR A 61 1.53 10.70 -1.39
N CYS A 62 0.22 10.86 -1.20
CA CYS A 62 -0.37 11.99 -0.50
C CYS A 62 -0.34 11.77 1.02
N THR A 63 -0.72 10.56 1.46
CA THR A 63 -0.82 10.20 2.87
C THR A 63 -0.37 8.79 3.14
N TYR A 64 -0.01 8.57 4.39
CA TYR A 64 0.45 7.31 4.93
C TYR A 64 -0.45 6.88 6.07
N ILE A 65 -0.55 5.59 6.31
CA ILE A 65 -1.17 5.00 7.50
C ILE A 65 -0.09 4.29 8.31
N GLN A 66 -0.21 4.30 9.62
CA GLN A 66 0.68 3.51 10.47
C GLN A 66 0.10 2.10 10.59
N ASN A 67 0.86 1.11 10.13
CA ASN A 67 0.48 -0.28 10.27
C ASN A 67 0.56 -0.67 11.75
N PRO A 68 -0.55 -1.09 12.39
CA PRO A 68 -0.57 -1.39 13.82
C PRO A 68 0.27 -2.61 14.20
N VAL A 69 0.59 -3.48 13.23
CA VAL A 69 1.35 -4.72 13.45
C VAL A 69 2.86 -4.49 13.33
N THR A 70 3.29 -3.71 12.33
CA THR A 70 4.71 -3.48 12.04
C THR A 70 5.22 -2.13 12.54
N GLY A 71 4.32 -1.20 12.91
CA GLY A 71 4.65 0.18 13.26
C GLY A 71 5.14 1.02 12.08
N GLN A 72 5.18 0.48 10.87
CA GLN A 72 5.69 1.14 9.68
C GLN A 72 4.62 2.01 9.02
N TYR A 73 5.05 3.11 8.40
CA TYR A 73 4.18 3.98 7.61
C TYR A 73 4.05 3.43 6.18
N GLU A 74 2.82 3.11 5.79
CA GLU A 74 2.49 2.57 4.48
C GLU A 74 1.68 3.58 3.67
N ALA A 75 1.96 3.69 2.37
CA ALA A 75 1.24 4.61 1.48
C ALA A 75 -0.25 4.23 1.39
N CYS A 76 -1.13 5.20 1.65
CA CYS A 76 -2.59 5.02 1.56
C CYS A 76 -3.17 5.74 0.34
N ARG A 77 -3.16 7.08 0.35
CA ARG A 77 -3.73 7.87 -0.75
C ARG A 77 -2.64 8.30 -1.71
N VAL A 78 -2.96 8.27 -2.99
CA VAL A 78 -2.10 8.78 -4.06
C VAL A 78 -2.48 10.22 -4.41
N GLY A 79 -1.51 10.96 -4.93
CA GLY A 79 -1.67 12.36 -5.35
C GLY A 79 -0.82 13.33 -4.53
N ILE A 80 -1.06 14.61 -4.78
CA ILE A 80 -0.38 15.74 -4.15
C ILE A 80 -1.25 16.24 -2.99
N TRP A 81 -0.63 16.38 -1.82
CA TRP A 81 -1.27 16.95 -0.64
C TRP A 81 -1.75 18.39 -0.90
N SER A 82 -3.01 18.69 -0.59
CA SER A 82 -3.57 20.03 -0.67
C SER A 82 -4.51 20.27 0.51
N THR A 83 -4.39 21.43 1.15
CA THR A 83 -5.25 21.85 2.27
C THR A 83 -6.52 22.51 1.74
N ILE A 84 -7.63 22.30 2.43
CA ILE A 84 -8.88 23.05 2.22
C ILE A 84 -8.78 24.41 2.90
#